data_AF-A0A850NFK6-F1
#
_entry.id   AF-A0A850NFK6-F1
#
_cell.length_a   1.000
_cell.length_b   1.000
_cell.length_c   1.000
_cell.angle_alpha   90.00
_cell.angle_beta   90.00
_cell.angle_gamma   90.00
#
_symmetry.space_group_name_H-M   'P 1'
#
loop_
_entity.id
_entity.type
_entity.pdbx_description
1 polymer ?
#
loop_
_entity_poly.entity_id
_entity_poly.type
_entity_poly.pdbx_seq_one_letter_code
_entity_poly.pdbx_strand_id
1 'polypeptide(L)'
;MQLALLVPAFEYQSIVGTIKDYGAAPLLPNVEKYQDHSKYYYFHAPGGQVFRIVNSVNTFPKSGEGYVYDADKASKYGADDYGMKKYIFAFLKRGPNRSLPKEEATQLQNAHLQNIMRLAEQGKLILAGPFFGNDDLRGIYIFDVETLEEAKSLTETDPAIKAGSLVMELKEWYGSAALMEVAKIGMTLQKKSITD
;
A
#
# COMPACT_ATOMS: atom_id res chain seq x y z
N MET A 1 -3.36 -19.09 7.02
CA MET A 1 -4.59 -18.95 6.24
C MET A 1 -4.19 -18.65 4.80
N GLN A 2 -4.31 -19.65 3.93
CA GLN A 2 -3.99 -19.55 2.49
C GLN A 2 -5.22 -19.01 1.77
N LEU A 3 -5.08 -17.93 1.01
CA LEU A 3 -6.07 -17.55 0.01
C LEU A 3 -5.38 -17.59 -1.36
N ALA A 4 -5.63 -18.67 -2.10
CA ALA A 4 -5.33 -18.80 -3.51
C ALA A 4 -6.61 -18.50 -4.30
N LEU A 5 -6.51 -17.67 -5.34
CA LEU A 5 -7.54 -17.51 -6.36
C LEU A 5 -6.95 -18.01 -7.68
N LEU A 6 -7.54 -19.09 -8.20
CA LEU A 6 -7.20 -19.85 -9.41
C LEU A 6 -7.96 -19.33 -10.63
N VAL A 7 -7.33 -19.29 -11.81
CA VAL A 7 -7.95 -19.06 -13.14
C VAL A 7 -7.25 -19.96 -14.19
N PRO A 8 -7.95 -20.53 -15.22
CA PRO A 8 -7.65 -21.85 -15.79
C PRO A 8 -6.59 -21.94 -16.92
N ALA A 9 -6.21 -23.21 -17.17
CA ALA A 9 -4.99 -23.71 -17.81
C ALA A 9 -5.07 -24.03 -19.32
N PHE A 10 -5.81 -23.28 -20.15
CA PHE A 10 -6.14 -23.78 -21.50
C PHE A 10 -5.02 -23.69 -22.56
N GLU A 11 -3.85 -23.09 -22.28
CA GLU A 11 -2.77 -22.93 -23.29
C GLU A 11 -1.52 -23.79 -23.04
N TYR A 12 -1.61 -24.81 -22.17
CA TYR A 12 -0.45 -25.60 -21.72
C TYR A 12 0.26 -26.42 -22.83
N GLN A 13 -0.44 -26.80 -23.90
CA GLN A 13 0.11 -27.74 -24.89
C GLN A 13 1.07 -27.11 -25.93
N SER A 14 1.15 -25.78 -26.04
CA SER A 14 2.03 -25.15 -27.04
C SER A 14 3.50 -24.98 -26.58
N ILE A 15 3.79 -25.17 -25.28
CA ILE A 15 5.06 -24.73 -24.67
C ILE A 15 6.08 -25.87 -24.45
N VAL A 16 5.67 -27.13 -24.54
CA VAL A 16 6.54 -28.31 -24.27
C VAL A 16 7.76 -28.39 -25.21
N GLY A 17 7.75 -27.70 -26.35
CA GLY A 17 8.85 -27.71 -27.33
C GLY A 17 10.11 -26.93 -26.93
N THR A 18 10.05 -26.00 -25.98
CA THR A 18 11.07 -24.91 -25.87
C THR A 18 12.07 -25.08 -24.72
N ILE A 19 11.90 -26.07 -23.84
CA ILE A 19 12.69 -26.18 -22.59
C ILE A 19 14.06 -26.86 -22.78
N LYS A 20 14.46 -27.25 -24.01
CA LYS A 20 15.71 -28.00 -24.22
C LYS A 20 17.03 -27.19 -24.17
N ASP A 21 17.00 -25.85 -24.20
CA ASP A 21 18.17 -25.09 -24.69
C ASP A 21 19.00 -24.26 -23.70
N TYR A 22 18.80 -24.31 -22.37
CA TYR A 22 19.60 -23.46 -21.47
C TYR A 22 20.33 -24.23 -20.36
N GLY A 23 21.59 -24.57 -20.67
CA GLY A 23 22.57 -25.19 -19.78
C GLY A 23 23.44 -24.20 -19.00
N ALA A 24 22.85 -23.49 -18.03
CA ALA A 24 23.61 -22.89 -16.91
C ALA A 24 22.69 -22.67 -15.70
N ALA A 25 23.10 -23.17 -14.53
CA ALA A 25 22.34 -23.02 -13.29
C ALA A 25 22.63 -21.65 -12.63
N PRO A 26 21.61 -20.88 -12.21
CA PRO A 26 21.83 -19.64 -11.48
C PRO A 26 22.25 -19.93 -10.03
N LEU A 27 23.27 -19.21 -9.56
CA LEU A 27 23.68 -19.11 -8.17
C LEU A 27 22.61 -18.33 -7.39
N LEU A 28 21.67 -19.06 -6.80
CA LEU A 28 20.78 -18.54 -5.76
C LEU A 28 21.08 -19.31 -4.46
N PRO A 29 20.99 -18.68 -3.27
CA PRO A 29 21.01 -19.42 -2.01
C PRO A 29 19.91 -20.49 -2.06
N ASN A 30 20.12 -21.64 -1.39
CA ASN A 30 19.22 -22.80 -1.42
C ASN A 30 17.79 -22.42 -0.97
N VAL A 31 16.98 -21.96 -1.90
CA VAL A 31 15.53 -21.85 -1.78
C VAL A 31 14.98 -23.20 -2.18
N GLU A 32 14.27 -23.88 -1.28
CA GLU A 32 13.46 -25.04 -1.66
C GLU A 32 12.50 -24.60 -2.77
N LYS A 33 12.73 -25.11 -3.99
CA LYS A 33 11.92 -24.83 -5.18
C LYS A 33 10.48 -25.26 -4.92
N TYR A 34 9.62 -24.30 -4.58
CA TYR A 34 8.20 -24.43 -4.86
C TYR A 34 7.96 -24.04 -6.32
N GLN A 35 7.13 -24.81 -7.02
CA GLN A 35 7.14 -25.02 -8.47
C GLN A 35 7.08 -23.78 -9.39
N ASP A 36 7.62 -24.02 -10.59
CA ASP A 36 7.76 -23.18 -11.77
C ASP A 36 6.52 -22.31 -12.10
N HIS A 37 6.66 -21.00 -11.91
CA HIS A 37 5.72 -20.01 -12.40
C HIS A 37 6.46 -18.83 -13.03
N SER A 38 6.83 -18.97 -14.29
CA SER A 38 7.48 -17.99 -15.18
C SER A 38 6.73 -16.65 -15.39
N LYS A 39 5.75 -16.30 -14.56
CA LYS A 39 4.90 -15.10 -14.69
C LYS A 39 4.79 -14.25 -13.42
N TYR A 40 5.41 -14.63 -12.30
CA TYR A 40 5.24 -13.91 -11.03
C TYR A 40 6.56 -13.77 -10.27
N TYR A 41 6.79 -12.58 -9.74
CA TYR A 41 7.84 -12.32 -8.76
C TYR A 41 7.26 -12.48 -7.36
N TYR A 42 7.88 -13.36 -6.58
CA TYR A 42 7.60 -13.51 -5.16
C TYR A 42 8.75 -12.92 -4.38
N PHE A 43 8.44 -11.99 -3.48
CA PHE A 43 9.43 -11.40 -2.60
C PHE A 43 9.22 -11.93 -1.19
N HIS A 44 10.32 -12.40 -0.60
CA HIS A 44 10.37 -12.77 0.81
C HIS A 44 10.77 -11.55 1.61
N ALA A 45 9.89 -11.10 2.51
CA ALA A 45 10.28 -10.15 3.54
C ALA A 45 10.94 -10.89 4.72
N PRO A 46 11.85 -10.24 5.47
CA PRO A 46 12.32 -10.76 6.75
C PRO A 46 11.12 -11.12 7.65
N GLY A 47 11.05 -12.38 8.11
CA GLY A 47 9.93 -12.89 8.91
C GLY A 47 8.92 -13.77 8.16
N GLY A 48 9.21 -14.18 6.92
CA GLY A 48 8.46 -15.26 6.24
C GLY A 48 7.14 -14.81 5.60
N GLN A 49 6.90 -13.51 5.48
CA GLN A 49 5.75 -12.98 4.75
C GLN A 49 6.08 -12.93 3.26
N VAL A 50 5.19 -13.50 2.44
CA VAL A 50 5.26 -13.48 0.98
C VAL A 50 4.29 -12.42 0.48
N PHE A 51 4.80 -11.39 -0.20
CA PHE A 51 3.97 -10.36 -0.83
C PHE A 51 3.83 -10.62 -2.33
N ARG A 52 2.66 -10.24 -2.88
CA ARG A 52 2.36 -10.24 -4.31
C ARG A 52 2.22 -8.80 -4.79
N ILE A 53 3.06 -8.39 -5.74
CA ILE A 53 2.78 -7.21 -6.57
C ILE A 53 1.87 -7.69 -7.71
N VAL A 54 0.61 -7.24 -7.73
CA VAL A 54 -0.34 -7.59 -8.79
C VAL A 54 -0.12 -6.63 -9.96
N ASN A 55 0.93 -6.83 -10.75
CA ASN A 55 1.04 -6.17 -12.05
C ASN A 55 0.02 -6.81 -13.00
N SER A 56 -0.88 -6.00 -13.56
CA SER A 56 -1.85 -6.50 -14.54
C SER A 56 -1.09 -6.96 -15.79
N VAL A 57 -1.61 -8.02 -16.43
CA VAL A 57 -1.06 -8.70 -17.62
C VAL A 57 -0.71 -7.79 -18.80
N ASN A 58 -1.10 -6.51 -18.78
CA ASN A 58 -0.81 -5.53 -19.83
C ASN A 58 0.46 -4.69 -19.57
N THR A 59 1.22 -4.95 -18.51
CA THR A 59 2.33 -4.07 -18.06
C THR A 59 3.65 -4.79 -17.78
N PHE A 60 3.87 -5.99 -18.35
CA PHE A 60 5.20 -6.59 -18.30
C PHE A 60 6.07 -6.06 -19.45
N PRO A 61 7.34 -5.67 -19.19
CA PRO A 61 8.34 -5.70 -20.23
C PRO A 61 8.41 -7.14 -20.76
N LYS A 62 8.54 -7.28 -22.09
CA LYS A 62 8.58 -8.60 -22.73
C LYS A 62 9.75 -9.39 -22.15
N SER A 63 9.54 -10.67 -21.85
CA SER A 63 10.57 -11.56 -21.32
C SER A 63 11.83 -11.50 -22.19
N GLY A 64 12.96 -11.10 -21.61
CA GLY A 64 14.24 -10.91 -22.32
C GLY A 64 14.76 -9.46 -22.25
N GLU A 65 13.91 -8.51 -21.90
CA GLU A 65 14.29 -7.15 -21.52
C GLU A 65 14.34 -7.11 -19.99
N GLY A 66 15.50 -6.80 -19.40
CA GLY A 66 15.70 -6.79 -17.95
C GLY A 66 14.70 -5.89 -17.19
N TYR A 67 14.77 -5.89 -15.86
CA TYR A 67 14.00 -4.96 -15.04
C TYR A 67 14.10 -3.54 -15.63
N VAL A 68 12.96 -2.91 -15.93
CA VAL A 68 12.91 -1.48 -16.28
C VAL A 68 13.17 -0.71 -14.98
N TYR A 69 14.43 -0.67 -14.57
CA TYR A 69 14.88 -0.05 -13.33
C TYR A 69 15.12 1.43 -13.58
N ASP A 70 14.42 2.27 -12.81
CA ASP A 70 14.56 3.72 -12.81
C ASP A 70 15.22 4.11 -11.48
N ALA A 71 16.55 4.27 -11.51
CA ALA A 71 17.36 4.53 -10.33
C ALA A 71 16.97 5.85 -9.63
N ASP A 72 16.64 6.88 -10.43
CA ASP A 72 16.27 8.20 -9.91
C ASP A 72 14.95 8.12 -9.16
N LYS A 73 13.94 7.42 -9.72
CA LYS A 73 12.67 7.21 -9.02
C LYS A 73 12.83 6.32 -7.79
N ALA A 74 13.61 5.25 -7.89
CA ALA A 74 13.87 4.35 -6.77
C ALA A 74 14.46 5.12 -5.59
N SER A 75 15.52 5.89 -5.83
CA SER A 75 16.15 6.76 -4.81
C SER A 75 15.17 7.82 -4.29
N LYS A 76 14.47 8.53 -5.18
CA LYS A 76 13.54 9.60 -4.82
C LYS A 76 12.38 9.14 -3.95
N TYR A 77 11.86 7.93 -4.18
CA TYR A 77 10.75 7.39 -3.40
C TYR A 77 11.21 6.61 -2.18
N GLY A 78 12.53 6.45 -1.97
CA GLY A 78 13.09 5.66 -0.87
C GLY A 78 12.85 4.16 -1.04
N ALA A 79 12.81 3.69 -2.29
CA ALA A 79 12.64 2.28 -2.60
C ALA A 79 13.92 1.50 -2.25
N ASP A 80 13.74 0.32 -1.68
CA ASP A 80 14.77 -0.70 -1.59
C ASP A 80 14.94 -1.46 -2.93
N ASP A 81 15.79 -2.48 -2.92
CA ASP A 81 16.09 -3.32 -4.08
C ASP A 81 14.86 -4.04 -4.66
N TYR A 82 13.76 -4.10 -3.91
CA TYR A 82 12.50 -4.71 -4.33
C TYR A 82 11.48 -3.69 -4.85
N GLY A 83 11.80 -2.40 -4.88
CA GLY A 83 10.86 -1.35 -5.25
C GLY A 83 9.87 -1.00 -4.13
N MET A 84 10.21 -1.36 -2.89
CA MET A 84 9.34 -1.29 -1.73
C MET A 84 9.95 -0.38 -0.66
N LYS A 85 9.14 0.03 0.32
CA LYS A 85 9.61 0.75 1.50
C LYS A 85 8.69 0.55 2.69
N LYS A 86 9.20 0.96 3.86
CA LYS A 86 8.43 0.98 5.11
C LYS A 86 7.53 2.21 5.17
N TYR A 87 6.31 2.01 5.64
CA TYR A 87 5.29 3.00 5.93
C TYR A 87 4.67 2.68 7.30
N ILE A 88 3.86 3.61 7.84
CA ILE A 88 2.95 3.29 8.94
C ILE A 88 1.52 3.26 8.43
N PHE A 89 0.87 2.11 8.56
CA PHE A 89 -0.53 1.90 8.23
C PHE A 89 -1.38 2.16 9.47
N ALA A 90 -2.47 2.93 9.33
CA ALA A 90 -3.43 3.14 10.39
C ALA A 90 -4.80 2.58 10.02
N PHE A 91 -5.39 1.81 10.93
CA PHE A 91 -6.80 1.48 10.91
C PHE A 91 -7.56 2.49 11.76
N LEU A 92 -8.47 3.24 11.13
CA LEU A 92 -9.37 4.13 11.84
C LEU A 92 -10.56 3.30 12.31
N LYS A 93 -10.76 3.22 13.62
CA LYS A 93 -11.88 2.53 14.26
C LYS A 93 -12.83 3.52 14.91
N ARG A 94 -14.07 3.08 15.11
CA ARG A 94 -15.06 3.80 15.89
C ARG A 94 -14.53 4.04 17.30
N GLY A 95 -14.57 5.29 17.75
CA GLY A 95 -14.22 5.65 19.13
C GLY A 95 -15.43 5.61 20.07
N PRO A 96 -15.20 5.68 21.39
CA PRO A 96 -16.25 5.58 22.41
C PRO A 96 -17.18 6.81 22.46
N ASN A 97 -16.75 7.98 21.99
CA ASN A 97 -17.51 9.24 22.10
C ASN A 97 -18.13 9.65 20.76
N ARG A 98 -19.38 9.23 20.52
CA ARG A 98 -20.07 9.43 19.22
C ARG A 98 -21.38 10.19 19.30
N SER A 99 -21.95 10.36 20.50
CA SER A 99 -23.25 10.99 20.70
C SER A 99 -23.14 12.52 20.72
N LEU A 100 -22.60 13.09 19.64
CA LEU A 100 -22.55 14.54 19.47
C LEU A 100 -23.80 15.03 18.73
N PRO A 101 -24.32 16.22 19.07
CA PRO A 101 -25.30 16.91 18.25
C PRO A 101 -24.84 17.00 16.79
N LYS A 102 -25.79 16.99 15.85
CA LYS A 102 -25.50 16.94 14.41
C LYS A 102 -24.54 18.05 13.95
N GLU A 103 -24.72 19.25 14.48
CA GLU A 103 -23.88 20.42 14.15
C GLU A 103 -22.44 20.22 14.64
N GLU A 104 -22.25 19.80 15.88
CA GLU A 104 -20.93 19.48 16.44
C GLU A 104 -20.26 18.31 15.71
N ALA A 105 -21.02 17.27 15.36
CA ALA A 105 -20.50 16.15 14.58
C ALA A 105 -20.01 16.59 13.19
N THR A 106 -20.73 17.53 12.56
CA THR A 106 -20.35 18.09 11.25
C THR A 106 -19.09 18.95 11.37
N GLN A 107 -19.01 19.81 12.39
CA GLN A 107 -17.83 20.62 12.65
C GLN A 107 -16.60 19.75 12.92
N LEU A 108 -16.77 18.69 13.73
CA LEU A 108 -15.70 17.73 14.02
C LEU A 108 -15.22 17.00 12.76
N GLN A 109 -16.16 16.59 11.89
CA GLN A 109 -15.83 15.95 10.62
C GLN A 109 -15.05 16.91 9.69
N ASN A 110 -15.44 18.18 9.62
CA ASN A 110 -14.71 19.17 8.82
C ASN A 110 -13.30 19.42 9.35
N ALA A 111 -13.15 19.56 10.67
CA ALA A 111 -11.85 19.74 11.31
C ALA A 111 -10.93 18.50 11.12
N HIS A 112 -11.52 17.30 11.13
CA HIS A 112 -10.83 16.06 10.77
C HIS A 112 -10.33 16.09 9.32
N LEU A 113 -11.17 16.45 8.34
CA LEU A 113 -10.78 16.55 6.93
C LEU A 113 -9.68 17.60 6.71
N GLN A 114 -9.74 18.75 7.38
CA GLN A 114 -8.70 19.77 7.33
C GLN A 114 -7.35 19.25 7.86
N ASN A 115 -7.38 18.44 8.92
CA ASN A 115 -6.17 17.79 9.42
C ASN A 115 -5.56 16.82 8.40
N ILE A 116 -6.39 16.03 7.70
CA ILE A 116 -5.93 15.15 6.62
C ILE A 116 -5.23 15.96 5.52
N MET A 117 -5.85 17.05 5.05
CA MET A 117 -5.26 17.88 3.99
C MET A 117 -3.93 18.47 4.42
N ARG A 118 -3.83 19.02 5.63
CA ARG A 118 -2.58 19.53 6.20
C ARG A 118 -1.48 18.45 6.22
N LEU A 119 -1.81 17.23 6.64
CA LEU A 119 -0.85 16.12 6.69
C LEU A 119 -0.42 15.65 5.29
N ALA A 120 -1.34 15.68 4.32
CA ALA A 120 -1.06 15.37 2.93
C ALA A 120 -0.14 16.42 2.28
N GLU A 121 -0.41 17.72 2.52
CA GLU A 121 0.44 18.83 2.05
C GLU A 121 1.86 18.78 2.63
N GLN A 122 1.99 18.32 3.88
CA GLN A 122 3.29 18.09 4.53
C GLN A 122 4.02 16.84 3.99
N GLY A 123 3.39 16.07 3.10
CA GLY A 123 3.92 14.81 2.58
C GLY A 123 3.98 13.67 3.61
N LYS A 124 3.37 13.86 4.78
CA LYS A 124 3.38 12.88 5.88
C LYS A 124 2.30 11.82 5.72
N LEU A 125 1.18 12.16 5.06
CA LEU A 125 0.07 11.28 4.80
C LEU A 125 -0.09 11.06 3.29
N ILE A 126 0.16 9.83 2.83
CA ILE A 126 0.19 9.46 1.41
C ILE A 126 -1.20 9.09 0.92
N LEU A 127 -1.99 8.44 1.77
CA LEU A 127 -3.33 7.99 1.44
C LEU A 127 -4.22 8.11 2.68
N ALA A 128 -5.43 8.60 2.46
CA ALA A 128 -6.51 8.57 3.42
C ALA A 128 -7.81 8.22 2.71
N GLY A 129 -8.60 7.32 3.29
CA GLY A 129 -9.88 6.95 2.70
C GLY A 129 -10.81 6.24 3.68
N PRO A 130 -12.12 6.54 3.63
CA PRO A 130 -13.10 5.81 4.41
C PRO A 130 -13.37 4.43 3.79
N PHE A 131 -13.77 3.48 4.63
CA PHE A 131 -14.48 2.31 4.14
C PHE A 131 -15.94 2.68 3.87
N PHE A 132 -16.54 2.01 2.89
CA PHE A 132 -17.98 2.12 2.67
C PHE A 132 -18.75 1.46 3.82
N GLY A 133 -19.96 1.95 4.06
CA GLY A 133 -20.82 1.42 5.12
C GLY A 133 -20.63 2.14 6.46
N ASN A 134 -21.08 1.50 7.54
CA ASN A 134 -21.09 2.08 8.89
C ASN A 134 -20.64 1.06 9.94
N ASP A 135 -19.66 0.25 9.59
CA ASP A 135 -19.06 -0.72 10.50
C ASP A 135 -18.15 -0.04 11.52
N ASP A 136 -17.54 -0.82 12.41
CA ASP A 136 -16.58 -0.31 13.38
C ASP A 136 -15.27 0.12 12.73
N LEU A 137 -14.92 -0.46 11.59
CA LEU A 137 -13.78 -0.03 10.79
C LEU A 137 -14.22 1.13 9.88
N ARG A 138 -13.64 2.30 10.10
CA ARG A 138 -14.08 3.57 9.52
C ARG A 138 -13.29 3.97 8.29
N GLY A 139 -12.00 3.62 8.26
CA GLY A 139 -11.12 3.97 7.16
C GLY A 139 -9.68 3.56 7.41
N ILE A 140 -8.81 4.00 6.53
CA ILE A 140 -7.37 3.75 6.60
C ILE A 140 -6.58 5.01 6.31
N TYR A 141 -5.42 5.11 6.94
CA TYR A 141 -4.33 6.00 6.56
C TYR A 141 -3.06 5.21 6.21
N ILE A 142 -2.25 5.78 5.32
CA ILE A 142 -0.88 5.34 5.07
C ILE A 142 0.04 6.56 5.24
N PHE A 143 0.87 6.53 6.29
CA PHE A 143 1.84 7.57 6.59
C PHE A 143 3.21 7.23 5.98
N ASP A 144 3.88 8.26 5.46
CA ASP A 144 5.30 8.21 5.07
C ASP A 144 6.17 8.77 6.19
N VAL A 145 6.36 7.94 7.22
CA VAL A 145 7.17 8.21 8.40
C VAL A 145 7.91 6.94 8.82
N GLU A 146 9.01 7.10 9.53
CA GLU A 146 9.89 5.97 9.85
C GLU A 146 9.46 5.17 11.08
N THR A 147 8.70 5.79 11.99
CA THR A 147 8.42 5.23 13.32
C THR A 147 6.93 5.27 13.68
N LEU A 148 6.49 4.32 14.50
CA LEU A 148 5.14 4.29 15.05
C LEU A 148 4.89 5.49 15.97
N GLU A 149 5.91 5.96 16.68
CA GLU A 149 5.87 7.10 17.58
C GLU A 149 5.60 8.41 16.83
N GLU A 150 6.27 8.62 15.69
CA GLU A 150 6.00 9.77 14.83
C GLU A 150 4.57 9.71 14.29
N ALA A 151 4.16 8.56 13.72
CA ALA A 151 2.79 8.37 13.24
C ALA A 151 1.77 8.63 14.34
N LYS A 152 1.98 8.10 15.56
CA LYS A 152 1.12 8.33 16.72
C LYS A 152 1.01 9.81 17.03
N SER A 153 2.13 10.53 17.08
CA SER A 153 2.14 11.98 17.31
C SER A 153 1.32 12.73 16.25
N LEU A 154 1.39 12.31 14.98
CA LEU A 154 0.54 12.86 13.91
C LEU A 154 -0.93 12.54 14.12
N THR A 155 -1.29 11.31 14.52
CA THR A 155 -2.69 10.96 14.83
C THR A 155 -3.26 11.78 15.98
N GLU A 156 -2.46 12.09 16.99
CA GLU A 156 -2.86 12.89 18.16
C GLU A 156 -3.16 14.35 17.80
N THR A 157 -2.76 14.82 16.62
CA THR A 157 -3.15 16.15 16.13
C THR A 157 -4.60 16.22 15.63
N ASP A 158 -5.20 15.08 15.31
CA ASP A 158 -6.53 14.97 14.71
C ASP A 158 -7.65 15.30 15.71
N PRO A 159 -8.51 16.30 15.43
CA PRO A 159 -9.66 16.64 16.26
C PRO A 159 -10.58 15.46 16.57
N ALA A 160 -10.81 14.56 15.62
CA ALA A 160 -11.67 13.39 15.82
C ALA A 160 -11.08 12.35 16.77
N ILE A 161 -9.74 12.27 16.84
CA ILE A 161 -9.02 11.44 17.81
C ILE A 161 -9.06 12.10 19.19
N LYS A 162 -8.78 13.41 19.28
CA LYS A 162 -8.86 14.17 20.54
C LYS A 162 -10.24 14.11 21.18
N ALA A 163 -11.29 14.17 20.37
CA ALA A 163 -12.68 14.06 20.83
C ALA A 163 -13.08 12.63 21.22
N GLY A 164 -12.26 11.62 20.93
CA GLY A 164 -12.59 10.21 21.14
C GLY A 164 -13.68 9.68 20.20
N SER A 165 -13.96 10.38 19.10
CA SER A 165 -14.90 9.93 18.05
C SER A 165 -14.28 8.84 17.17
N LEU A 166 -12.95 8.85 17.05
CA LEU A 166 -12.17 7.83 16.38
C LEU A 166 -11.06 7.32 17.31
N VAL A 167 -10.59 6.11 17.03
CA VAL A 167 -9.37 5.54 17.60
C VAL A 167 -8.55 4.99 16.43
N MET A 168 -7.24 5.17 16.45
CA MET A 168 -6.35 4.63 15.42
C MET A 168 -5.51 3.48 15.97
N GLU A 169 -5.48 2.37 15.23
CA GLU A 169 -4.52 1.29 15.44
C GLU A 169 -3.42 1.40 14.38
N LEU A 170 -2.17 1.53 14.82
CA LEU A 170 -1.01 1.71 13.94
C LEU A 170 -0.22 0.42 13.78
N LYS A 171 0.29 0.19 12.57
CA LYS A 171 1.17 -0.93 12.22
C LYS A 171 2.26 -0.46 11.27
N GLU A 172 3.48 -0.93 11.48
CA GLU A 172 4.49 -0.87 10.42
C GLU A 172 4.02 -1.71 9.24
N TRP A 173 4.16 -1.17 8.05
CA TRP A 173 3.72 -1.84 6.83
C TRP A 173 4.74 -1.66 5.72
N TYR A 174 5.06 -2.78 5.08
CA TYR A 174 5.97 -2.84 3.95
C TYR A 174 5.15 -2.81 2.66
N GLY A 175 5.28 -1.73 1.90
CA GLY A 175 4.45 -1.41 0.75
C GLY A 175 5.26 -0.91 -0.44
N SER A 176 4.62 -0.80 -1.61
CA SER A 176 5.31 -0.32 -2.80
C SER A 176 5.68 1.15 -2.66
N ALA A 177 6.94 1.49 -2.98
CA ALA A 177 7.41 2.87 -3.02
C ALA A 177 6.65 3.71 -4.07
N ALA A 178 6.00 3.07 -5.04
CA ALA A 178 5.15 3.72 -6.04
C ALA A 178 3.97 4.50 -5.43
N LEU A 179 3.58 4.22 -4.18
CA LEU A 179 2.54 4.99 -3.48
C LEU A 179 2.88 6.48 -3.40
N MET A 180 4.17 6.83 -3.35
CA MET A 180 4.63 8.21 -3.38
C MET A 180 4.21 8.95 -4.66
N GLU A 181 4.07 8.23 -5.76
CA GLU A 181 3.60 8.79 -7.03
C GLU A 181 2.08 8.75 -7.14
N VAL A 182 1.44 7.70 -6.60
CA VAL A 182 -0.04 7.61 -6.53
C VAL A 182 -0.62 8.81 -5.79
N ALA A 183 0.00 9.25 -4.67
CA ALA A 183 -0.45 10.44 -3.94
C ALA A 183 -0.47 11.70 -4.82
N LYS A 184 0.57 11.91 -5.63
CA LYS A 184 0.66 13.06 -6.55
C LYS A 184 -0.36 12.97 -7.68
N ILE A 185 -0.49 11.79 -8.29
CA ILE A 185 -1.49 11.56 -9.33
C ILE A 185 -2.88 11.83 -8.76
N GLY A 186 -3.18 11.36 -7.54
CA GLY A 186 -4.44 11.59 -6.85
C GLY A 186 -4.85 13.06 -6.77
N MET A 187 -3.90 13.97 -6.54
CA MET A 187 -4.16 15.42 -6.55
C MET A 187 -4.63 15.94 -7.92
N THR A 188 -4.15 15.35 -9.02
CA THR A 188 -4.56 15.74 -10.38
C THR A 188 -5.93 15.20 -10.80
N LEU A 189 -6.46 14.20 -10.08
CA LEU A 189 -7.73 13.56 -10.41
C LEU A 189 -8.94 14.26 -9.77
N GLN A 190 -8.70 15.14 -8.79
CA GLN A 190 -9.75 15.84 -8.06
C GLN A 190 -10.32 16.98 -8.90
N LYS A 191 -11.65 17.02 -9.09
CA LYS A 191 -12.36 18.12 -9.75
C LYS A 191 -12.92 19.16 -8.78
N LYS A 192 -13.03 18.80 -7.50
CA LYS A 192 -13.61 19.62 -6.43
C LYS A 192 -12.76 19.44 -5.18
N SER A 193 -12.67 20.49 -4.37
CA SER A 193 -12.09 20.39 -3.03
C SER A 193 -12.98 19.51 -2.14
N ILE A 194 -12.34 18.83 -1.20
CA ILE A 194 -12.99 18.00 -0.18
C ILE A 194 -13.41 18.86 1.03
N THR A 195 -12.81 20.04 1.19
CA THR A 195 -12.97 20.92 2.35
C THR A 195 -13.69 22.24 2.07
N ASP A 196 -14.09 22.49 0.82
CA ASP A 196 -14.73 23.75 0.38
C ASP A 196 -16.25 23.60 0.17
#